data_AF-A0A9D1S7M9-F1
#
_entry.id   AF-A0A9D1S7M9-F1
#
_cell.length_a   1.000
_cell.length_b   1.000
_cell.length_c   1.000
_cell.angle_alpha   90.00
_cell.angle_beta   90.00
_cell.angle_gamma   90.00
#
_symmetry.space_group_name_H-M   'P 1'
#
loop_
_entity.id
_entity.type
_entity.pdbx_description
1 polymer ?
#
loop_
_entity_poly.entity_id
_entity_poly.type
_entity_poly.pdbx_seq_one_letter_code
_entity_poly.pdbx_strand_id
1 'polypeptide(L)'
;MSNRLILFRDQIKEDINIIQEQWSYTDLNLKDDSYAFNYWILSRIYGLDEEIIYDYITEYNDKSIDCFVYFEENKELYIIQNKYYSDDNTITRTQIADFLESPLAILNNNNYKKSSELQNIFNKIKDDSEGKIYLHFFSTTNNKSSDVDRLIKNFNNNNHGVTCFVNANFFDLSSLYDLYYGKNYSSDISFTYKLGTVNKGTFASLREEYGVEGLFEAYYIITPVYEIYKMLLEAEKKGYSIFERNIREYLGKNSVNNGIVQTLMSKSERKNFMYYNNGITVICKEIKSSYQDTHRKLRILPLENPQIVNGCQTVSSIKKVLENVTNAEEEYKNVYVMLKTLVIDNPEDLESKTFYNNVVKFTNKQNAISEKAFTSNMDIFYRMQEEFLKRGFVLLVKPSDNNKFKEMFKEKKEKITQIQKANKFIELMDFEITNYKDIVIPLEKILQIFLALIKTGYVAFTKKNLVLTQGKELFDEYCSKIHTYLTYDNMIKLYYLYKKAESEQKKSADKRTPIPYYMVGFLGTLIGEKTSENIQSSLNILFNDRKIFLEGYKYLSAICKSYRRMYEIQHNAEGVGEYHIMIKRPIDEKSLDISINNVDDVGVWEYVKEWKKYNG
;
A
#
# COMPACT_ATOMS: atom_id res chain seq x y z
N MET A 1 11.59 14.91 5.66
CA MET A 1 10.86 13.69 5.22
C MET A 1 9.36 14.02 5.19
N SER A 2 8.54 13.45 4.29
CA SER A 2 7.07 13.71 4.29
C SER A 2 6.41 13.07 5.51
N ASN A 3 5.42 13.72 6.13
CA ASN A 3 4.75 13.25 7.36
C ASN A 3 4.21 11.81 7.26
N ARG A 4 3.81 11.36 6.06
CA ARG A 4 3.36 9.97 5.81
C ARG A 4 4.47 8.94 5.98
N LEU A 5 5.72 9.31 5.69
CA LEU A 5 6.86 8.40 5.79
C LEU A 5 7.37 8.30 7.23
N ILE A 6 7.27 9.38 8.00
CA ILE A 6 7.51 9.36 9.45
C ILE A 6 6.52 8.39 10.10
N LEU A 7 5.23 8.55 9.79
CA LEU A 7 4.19 7.63 10.25
C LEU A 7 4.46 6.17 9.84
N PHE A 8 4.98 5.96 8.64
CA PHE A 8 5.30 4.60 8.19
C PHE A 8 6.48 3.98 8.94
N ARG A 9 7.49 4.77 9.35
CA ARG A 9 8.53 4.28 10.27
C ARG A 9 7.92 3.86 11.61
N ASP A 10 7.00 4.65 12.15
CA ASP A 10 6.29 4.28 13.38
C ASP A 10 5.51 2.98 13.21
N GLN A 11 4.84 2.79 12.05
CA GLN A 11 4.17 1.53 11.73
C GLN A 11 5.14 0.34 11.69
N ILE A 12 6.31 0.49 11.05
CA ILE A 12 7.34 -0.56 11.02
C ILE A 12 7.79 -0.91 12.43
N LYS A 13 8.01 0.11 13.28
CA LYS A 13 8.43 -0.08 14.67
C LYS A 13 7.38 -0.82 15.50
N GLU A 14 6.11 -0.46 15.37
CA GLU A 14 5.00 -1.18 16.00
C GLU A 14 4.95 -2.65 15.54
N ASP A 15 5.08 -2.89 14.24
CA ASP A 15 5.07 -4.24 13.68
C ASP A 15 6.28 -5.06 14.19
N ILE A 16 7.47 -4.46 14.29
CA ILE A 16 8.68 -5.07 14.87
C ILE A 16 8.42 -5.47 16.33
N ASN A 17 7.89 -4.56 17.15
CA ASN A 17 7.57 -4.86 18.55
C ASN A 17 6.63 -6.07 18.66
N ILE A 18 5.65 -6.18 17.77
CA ILE A 18 4.73 -7.32 17.73
C ILE A 18 5.47 -8.62 17.38
N ILE A 19 6.35 -8.60 16.37
CA ILE A 19 7.18 -9.78 16.03
C ILE A 19 8.02 -10.19 17.24
N GLN A 20 8.68 -9.22 17.89
CA GLN A 20 9.51 -9.45 19.06
C GLN A 20 8.71 -10.09 20.18
N GLU A 21 7.55 -9.54 20.52
CA GLU A 21 6.69 -10.10 21.56
C GLU A 21 6.21 -11.53 21.24
N GLN A 22 5.95 -11.82 19.97
CA GLN A 22 5.40 -13.10 19.54
C GLN A 22 6.44 -14.18 19.31
N TRP A 23 7.69 -13.84 18.99
CA TRP A 23 8.67 -14.83 18.53
C TRP A 23 9.99 -14.81 19.30
N SER A 24 10.26 -13.80 20.15
CA SER A 24 11.53 -13.72 20.91
C SER A 24 11.74 -14.86 21.92
N TYR A 25 10.70 -15.64 22.24
CA TYR A 25 10.85 -16.84 23.06
C TYR A 25 11.46 -18.01 22.29
N THR A 26 11.31 -18.04 20.96
CA THR A 26 11.89 -19.05 20.07
C THR A 26 13.24 -18.60 19.55
N ASP A 27 13.37 -17.31 19.22
CA ASP A 27 14.58 -16.73 18.63
C ASP A 27 15.01 -15.49 19.41
N LEU A 28 16.06 -15.64 20.22
CA LEU A 28 16.56 -14.59 21.10
C LEU A 28 17.16 -13.39 20.34
N ASN A 29 17.55 -13.55 19.06
CA ASN A 29 18.11 -12.47 18.26
C ASN A 29 17.07 -11.40 17.91
N LEU A 30 15.78 -11.76 17.95
CA LEU A 30 14.69 -10.81 17.72
C LEU A 30 14.71 -9.61 18.65
N LYS A 31 15.36 -9.70 19.83
CA LYS A 31 15.54 -8.54 20.72
C LYS A 31 16.28 -7.37 20.07
N ASP A 32 17.03 -7.62 18.99
CA ASP A 32 17.62 -6.56 18.17
C ASP A 32 16.63 -6.13 17.07
N ASP A 33 16.36 -4.83 16.97
CA ASP A 33 15.40 -4.29 16.00
C ASP A 33 15.85 -4.51 14.56
N SER A 34 17.16 -4.51 14.28
CA SER A 34 17.69 -4.75 12.93
C SER A 34 17.46 -6.19 12.52
N TYR A 35 17.66 -7.13 13.44
CA TYR A 35 17.35 -8.53 13.21
C TYR A 35 15.84 -8.76 13.04
N ALA A 36 15.00 -8.15 13.88
CA ALA A 36 13.54 -8.22 13.73
C ALA A 36 13.04 -7.57 12.43
N PHE A 37 13.75 -6.60 11.88
CA PHE A 37 13.44 -6.02 10.58
C PHE A 37 13.60 -7.04 9.42
N ASN A 38 14.49 -8.03 9.55
CA ASN A 38 14.56 -9.16 8.60
C ASN A 38 13.25 -9.95 8.58
N TYR A 39 12.69 -10.25 9.77
CA TYR A 39 11.37 -10.89 9.89
C TYR A 39 10.27 -10.02 9.30
N TRP A 40 10.34 -8.72 9.52
CA TRP A 40 9.36 -7.79 8.97
C TRP A 40 9.36 -7.83 7.44
N ILE A 41 10.53 -7.74 6.79
CA ILE A 41 10.64 -7.80 5.33
C ILE A 41 10.13 -9.13 4.78
N LEU A 42 10.57 -10.25 5.34
CA LEU A 42 10.19 -11.59 4.86
C LEU A 42 8.68 -11.86 5.01
N SER A 43 8.07 -11.42 6.11
CA SER A 43 6.64 -11.62 6.34
C SER A 43 5.77 -10.62 5.58
N ARG A 44 6.09 -9.33 5.57
CA ARG A 44 5.18 -8.28 5.07
C ARG A 44 5.39 -7.96 3.60
N ILE A 45 6.62 -8.10 3.09
CA ILE A 45 6.95 -7.82 1.68
C ILE A 45 6.93 -9.10 0.86
N TYR A 46 7.48 -10.21 1.38
CA TYR A 46 7.51 -11.49 0.68
C TYR A 46 6.37 -12.45 1.06
N GLY A 47 5.59 -12.15 2.10
CA GLY A 47 4.42 -12.95 2.47
C GLY A 47 4.74 -14.29 3.11
N LEU A 48 5.95 -14.48 3.65
CA LEU A 48 6.31 -15.72 4.36
C LEU A 48 5.60 -15.79 5.72
N ASP A 49 5.30 -17.01 6.14
CA ASP A 49 4.79 -17.27 7.49
C ASP A 49 5.88 -17.00 8.54
N GLU A 50 5.53 -16.30 9.61
CA GLU A 50 6.48 -15.93 10.66
C GLU A 50 7.08 -17.15 11.38
N GLU A 51 6.39 -18.30 11.36
CA GLU A 51 6.87 -19.55 11.95
C GLU A 51 8.11 -20.14 11.26
N ILE A 52 8.28 -19.88 9.96
CA ILE A 52 9.35 -20.49 9.15
C ILE A 52 10.49 -19.51 8.82
N ILE A 53 10.31 -18.22 9.13
CA ILE A 53 11.24 -17.16 8.71
C ILE A 53 12.65 -17.37 9.22
N TYR A 54 12.82 -17.95 10.40
CA TYR A 54 14.13 -18.21 11.00
C TYR A 54 15.07 -18.95 10.04
N ASP A 55 14.56 -19.90 9.27
CA ASP A 55 15.35 -20.73 8.34
C ASP A 55 15.85 -19.94 7.11
N TYR A 56 15.24 -18.78 6.83
CA TYR A 56 15.56 -17.90 5.70
C TYR A 56 16.53 -16.76 6.07
N ILE A 57 16.87 -16.60 7.35
CA ILE A 57 17.78 -15.58 7.85
C ILE A 57 19.17 -16.19 8.05
N THR A 58 20.22 -15.48 7.62
CA THR A 58 21.59 -16.00 7.58
C THR A 58 22.57 -15.33 8.56
N GLU A 59 22.12 -14.32 9.33
CA GLU A 59 23.03 -13.42 10.09
C GLU A 59 23.93 -14.05 11.17
N TYR A 60 25.24 -13.76 11.06
CA TYR A 60 26.17 -13.04 11.96
C TYR A 60 27.54 -12.93 11.22
N ASN A 61 27.99 -11.71 10.90
CA ASN A 61 29.24 -11.39 10.17
C ASN A 61 29.32 -11.91 8.71
N ASP A 62 28.17 -11.93 8.04
CA ASP A 62 28.03 -12.50 6.70
C ASP A 62 28.28 -11.45 5.62
N LYS A 63 28.81 -11.91 4.48
CA LYS A 63 29.29 -11.12 3.35
C LYS A 63 28.16 -10.38 2.60
N SER A 64 27.42 -9.55 3.33
CA SER A 64 26.28 -8.75 2.90
C SER A 64 25.01 -9.54 2.55
N ILE A 65 24.79 -10.75 3.07
CA ILE A 65 23.53 -11.50 2.91
C ILE A 65 22.87 -11.61 4.29
N ASP A 66 21.74 -10.94 4.47
CA ASP A 66 21.01 -10.96 5.74
C ASP A 66 19.90 -12.03 5.70
N CYS A 67 19.22 -12.15 4.56
CA CYS A 67 18.24 -13.22 4.32
C CYS A 67 18.08 -13.55 2.82
N PHE A 68 17.32 -14.61 2.52
CA PHE A 68 16.99 -15.00 1.15
C PHE A 68 15.55 -15.52 1.03
N VAL A 69 14.98 -15.52 -0.18
CA VAL A 69 13.68 -16.13 -0.47
C VAL A 69 13.76 -16.83 -1.82
N TYR A 70 13.21 -18.03 -1.94
CA TYR A 70 13.14 -18.75 -3.21
C TYR A 70 11.71 -19.14 -3.55
N PHE A 71 11.20 -18.63 -4.68
CA PHE A 71 9.91 -19.04 -5.23
C PHE A 71 10.14 -20.05 -6.35
N GLU A 72 10.03 -21.34 -6.01
CA GLU A 72 10.33 -22.44 -6.94
C GLU A 72 9.45 -22.41 -8.20
N GLU A 73 8.17 -22.07 -8.07
CA GLU A 73 7.23 -22.00 -9.19
C GLU A 73 7.69 -21.03 -10.29
N ASN A 74 8.33 -19.92 -9.90
CA ASN A 74 8.79 -18.89 -10.83
C ASN A 74 10.31 -18.98 -11.11
N LYS A 75 11.03 -19.90 -10.44
CA LYS A 75 12.51 -20.00 -10.42
C LYS A 75 13.19 -18.68 -10.04
N GLU A 76 12.61 -17.98 -9.05
CA GLU A 76 13.07 -16.67 -8.60
C GLU A 76 13.74 -16.78 -7.22
N LEU A 77 15.05 -16.50 -7.17
CA LEU A 77 15.82 -16.39 -5.95
C LEU A 77 16.03 -14.91 -5.62
N TYR A 78 15.67 -14.51 -4.42
CA TYR A 78 15.89 -13.19 -3.85
C TYR A 78 16.98 -13.29 -2.79
N ILE A 79 18.08 -12.57 -2.98
CA ILE A 79 19.16 -12.37 -2.02
C ILE A 79 18.97 -10.98 -1.43
N ILE A 80 18.86 -10.89 -0.11
CA ILE A 80 18.34 -9.69 0.54
C ILE A 80 19.35 -9.16 1.57
N GLN A 81 19.52 -7.84 1.55
CA GLN A 81 20.20 -7.11 2.61
C GLN A 81 19.29 -6.01 3.16
N ASN A 82 19.22 -5.90 4.48
CA ASN A 82 18.35 -4.99 5.19
C ASN A 82 19.17 -4.02 6.04
N LYS A 83 18.84 -2.73 5.95
CA LYS A 83 19.40 -1.69 6.84
C LYS A 83 18.31 -0.93 7.56
N TYR A 84 18.12 -1.33 8.81
CA TYR A 84 17.26 -0.65 9.76
C TYR A 84 18.02 0.50 10.43
N TYR A 85 17.46 1.70 10.34
CA TYR A 85 17.87 2.88 11.07
C TYR A 85 16.67 3.49 11.79
N SER A 86 16.85 3.82 13.07
CA SER A 86 15.92 4.62 13.86
C SER A 86 15.88 6.08 13.41
N ASP A 87 17.01 6.58 12.88
CA ASP A 87 17.24 7.97 12.53
C ASP A 87 17.56 8.14 11.05
N ASP A 88 17.71 9.40 10.61
CA ASP A 88 18.01 9.80 9.23
C ASP A 88 19.48 9.55 8.81
N ASN A 89 20.01 8.39 9.19
CA ASN A 89 21.31 7.89 8.74
C ASN A 89 21.35 7.78 7.21
N THR A 90 22.55 7.94 6.64
CA THR A 90 22.78 7.90 5.19
C THR A 90 23.40 6.58 4.78
N ILE A 91 22.80 5.92 3.78
CA ILE A 91 23.38 4.75 3.13
C ILE A 91 24.62 5.16 2.34
N THR A 92 25.74 4.52 2.66
CA THR A 92 27.04 4.80 2.05
C THR A 92 27.24 4.01 0.76
N ARG A 93 28.08 4.55 -0.14
CA ARG A 93 28.49 3.87 -1.37
C ARG A 93 29.09 2.49 -1.11
N THR A 94 29.91 2.37 -0.05
CA THR A 94 30.63 1.12 0.28
C THR A 94 29.68 -0.01 0.62
N GLN A 95 28.66 0.25 1.45
CA GLN A 95 27.66 -0.76 1.82
C GLN A 95 26.96 -1.35 0.60
N ILE A 96 26.58 -0.51 -0.37
CA ILE A 96 25.94 -0.96 -1.61
C ILE A 96 26.92 -1.72 -2.49
N ALA A 97 28.16 -1.24 -2.66
CA ALA A 97 29.16 -1.93 -3.47
C ALA A 97 29.46 -3.33 -2.91
N ASP A 98 29.65 -3.44 -1.59
CA ASP A 98 29.91 -4.71 -0.92
C ASP A 98 28.74 -5.68 -1.11
N PHE A 99 27.50 -5.20 -1.08
CA PHE A 99 26.30 -6.00 -1.33
C PHE A 99 26.20 -6.53 -2.76
N LEU A 100 26.53 -5.70 -3.74
CA LEU A 100 26.39 -6.08 -5.14
C LEU A 100 27.43 -7.14 -5.52
N GLU A 101 28.64 -7.06 -4.96
CA GLU A 101 29.74 -7.94 -5.35
C GLU A 101 29.86 -9.20 -4.49
N SER A 102 29.77 -9.07 -3.17
CA SER A 102 30.16 -10.14 -2.24
C SER A 102 29.27 -11.39 -2.29
N PRO A 103 27.92 -11.29 -2.32
CA PRO A 103 27.01 -12.43 -2.37
C PRO A 103 27.23 -13.32 -3.59
N LEU A 104 27.28 -12.73 -4.79
CA LEU A 104 27.48 -13.49 -6.02
C LEU A 104 28.88 -14.11 -6.07
N ALA A 105 29.91 -13.38 -5.62
CA ALA A 105 31.26 -13.89 -5.59
C ALA A 105 31.40 -15.13 -4.68
N ILE A 106 30.82 -15.12 -3.47
CA ILE A 106 30.91 -16.26 -2.56
C ILE A 106 30.08 -17.46 -3.03
N LEU A 107 28.87 -17.21 -3.56
CA LEU A 107 27.96 -18.26 -4.04
C LEU A 107 28.49 -18.93 -5.31
N ASN A 108 29.02 -18.16 -6.27
CA ASN A 108 29.65 -18.72 -7.47
C ASN A 108 30.86 -19.61 -7.15
N ASN A 109 31.59 -19.25 -6.09
CA ASN A 109 32.75 -20.03 -5.63
C ASN A 109 32.36 -21.24 -4.77
N ASN A 110 31.06 -21.55 -4.60
CA ASN A 110 30.57 -22.63 -3.74
C ASN A 110 31.06 -22.56 -2.29
N ASN A 111 31.32 -21.35 -1.81
CA ASN A 111 31.95 -21.11 -0.52
C ASN A 111 30.98 -20.52 0.51
N TYR A 112 29.67 -20.45 0.19
CA TYR A 112 28.68 -19.96 1.13
C TYR A 112 28.27 -21.06 2.11
N LYS A 113 28.94 -21.09 3.27
CA LYS A 113 28.80 -22.15 4.29
C LYS A 113 27.67 -21.92 5.30
N LYS A 114 27.01 -20.76 5.22
CA LYS A 114 26.07 -20.28 6.24
C LYS A 114 24.66 -20.83 6.04
N SER A 115 24.24 -20.93 4.79
CA SER A 115 23.07 -21.69 4.40
C SER A 115 23.43 -22.63 3.26
N SER A 116 23.46 -23.93 3.56
CA SER A 116 23.61 -24.97 2.54
C SER A 116 22.44 -24.97 1.58
N GLU A 117 21.24 -24.64 2.07
CA GLU A 117 20.04 -24.49 1.26
C GLU A 117 20.18 -23.39 0.22
N LEU A 118 20.57 -22.17 0.62
CA LEU A 118 20.80 -21.07 -0.33
C LEU A 118 21.87 -21.43 -1.37
N GLN A 119 22.97 -22.06 -0.94
CA GLN A 119 24.01 -22.50 -1.88
C GLN A 119 23.50 -23.54 -2.89
N ASN A 120 22.69 -24.50 -2.44
CA ASN A 120 22.08 -25.51 -3.30
C ASN A 120 21.08 -24.91 -4.28
N ILE A 121 20.22 -24.00 -3.80
CA ILE A 121 19.26 -23.26 -4.61
C ILE A 121 20.00 -22.44 -5.67
N PHE A 122 21.01 -21.66 -5.28
CA PHE A 122 21.83 -20.89 -6.21
C PHE A 122 22.47 -21.78 -7.28
N ASN A 123 23.04 -22.93 -6.90
CA ASN A 123 23.63 -23.87 -7.84
C ASN A 123 22.63 -24.47 -8.83
N LYS A 124 21.38 -24.67 -8.41
CA LYS A 124 20.30 -25.14 -9.28
C LYS A 124 19.90 -24.09 -10.32
N ILE A 125 19.93 -22.81 -9.96
CA ILE A 125 19.34 -21.72 -10.77
C ILE A 125 20.40 -21.02 -11.63
N LYS A 126 21.65 -20.89 -11.17
CA LYS A 126 22.68 -20.08 -11.82
C LYS A 126 22.94 -20.44 -13.29
N ASP A 127 22.76 -21.72 -13.63
CA ASP A 127 22.96 -22.26 -14.97
C ASP A 127 21.65 -22.48 -15.74
N ASP A 128 20.49 -22.18 -15.14
CA ASP A 128 19.16 -22.26 -15.77
C ASP A 128 18.82 -20.94 -16.48
N SER A 129 18.56 -20.99 -17.79
CA SER A 129 18.18 -19.83 -18.60
C SER A 129 16.85 -19.18 -18.20
N GLU A 130 15.95 -19.94 -17.58
CA GLU A 130 14.69 -19.44 -17.02
C GLU A 130 14.84 -18.93 -15.59
N GLY A 131 15.96 -19.24 -14.94
CA GLY A 131 16.29 -18.82 -13.59
C GLY A 131 16.42 -17.30 -13.47
N LYS A 132 16.07 -16.77 -12.29
CA LYS A 132 16.23 -15.35 -11.97
C LYS A 132 16.79 -15.19 -10.57
N ILE A 133 17.76 -14.29 -10.45
CA ILE A 133 18.38 -13.90 -9.20
C ILE A 133 18.19 -12.40 -9.01
N TYR A 134 17.53 -12.03 -7.93
CA TYR A 134 17.31 -10.64 -7.53
C TYR A 134 18.12 -10.30 -6.29
N LEU A 135 18.89 -9.22 -6.33
CA LEU A 135 19.59 -8.65 -5.17
C LEU A 135 18.79 -7.45 -4.67
N HIS A 136 18.10 -7.61 -3.54
CA HIS A 136 17.25 -6.56 -2.99
C HIS A 136 17.89 -5.95 -1.74
N PHE A 137 18.15 -4.64 -1.80
CA PHE A 137 18.63 -3.87 -0.65
C PHE A 137 17.50 -3.01 -0.11
N PHE A 138 17.05 -3.27 1.12
CA PHE A 138 16.00 -2.48 1.78
C PHE A 138 16.60 -1.56 2.84
N SER A 139 16.06 -0.35 2.93
CA SER A 139 16.40 0.55 4.03
C SER A 139 15.22 1.36 4.55
N THR A 140 15.22 1.62 5.86
CA THR A 140 14.25 2.52 6.50
C THR A 140 14.63 4.01 6.39
N THR A 141 15.59 4.38 5.52
CA THR A 141 15.96 5.77 5.23
C THR A 141 15.84 6.09 3.74
N ASN A 142 15.58 7.35 3.43
CA ASN A 142 15.68 7.89 2.06
C ASN A 142 17.04 8.53 1.78
N ASN A 143 17.87 8.71 2.81
CA ASN A 143 19.17 9.34 2.67
C ASN A 143 20.17 8.31 2.09
N LYS A 144 20.62 8.54 0.88
CA LYS A 144 21.62 7.70 0.19
C LYS A 144 22.63 8.57 -0.53
N SER A 145 23.83 8.05 -0.71
CA SER A 145 24.86 8.70 -1.52
C SER A 145 24.40 8.82 -2.98
N SER A 146 24.76 9.91 -3.67
CA SER A 146 24.33 10.18 -5.05
C SER A 146 24.75 9.10 -6.06
N ASP A 147 25.80 8.34 -5.74
CA ASP A 147 26.34 7.29 -6.60
C ASP A 147 25.56 5.97 -6.56
N VAL A 148 24.65 5.78 -5.59
CA VAL A 148 23.96 4.50 -5.38
C VAL A 148 23.20 4.05 -6.63
N ASP A 149 22.46 4.98 -7.27
CA ASP A 149 21.69 4.66 -8.47
C ASP A 149 22.60 4.30 -9.65
N ARG A 150 23.77 4.95 -9.74
CA ARG A 150 24.79 4.63 -10.76
C ARG A 150 25.40 3.25 -10.52
N LEU A 151 25.68 2.88 -9.27
CA LEU A 151 26.23 1.56 -8.93
C LEU A 151 25.26 0.43 -9.33
N ILE A 152 23.99 0.57 -8.98
CA ILE A 152 22.96 -0.42 -9.32
C ILE A 152 22.78 -0.53 -10.83
N LYS A 153 22.72 0.61 -11.53
CA LYS A 153 22.65 0.62 -12.99
C LYS A 153 23.86 -0.04 -13.64
N ASN A 154 25.07 0.22 -13.15
CA ASN A 154 26.28 -0.43 -13.65
C ASN A 154 26.26 -1.94 -13.40
N PHE A 155 25.87 -2.36 -12.19
CA PHE A 155 25.75 -3.76 -11.84
C PHE A 155 24.77 -4.48 -12.77
N ASN A 156 23.56 -3.95 -12.95
CA ASN A 156 22.50 -4.55 -13.77
C ASN A 156 22.85 -4.70 -15.26
N ASN A 157 23.83 -3.95 -15.75
CA ASN A 157 24.31 -4.04 -17.13
C ASN A 157 25.49 -5.00 -17.31
N ASN A 158 26.11 -5.45 -16.22
CA ASN A 158 27.28 -6.30 -16.28
C ASN A 158 26.88 -7.76 -16.44
N ASN A 159 27.78 -8.55 -17.04
CA ASN A 159 27.66 -10.00 -17.00
C ASN A 159 28.22 -10.52 -15.66
N HIS A 160 27.44 -11.32 -14.95
CA HIS A 160 27.80 -11.84 -13.62
C HIS A 160 28.38 -13.26 -13.65
N GLY A 161 28.71 -13.80 -14.83
CA GLY A 161 29.30 -15.13 -14.97
C GLY A 161 28.32 -16.28 -14.71
N VAL A 162 27.02 -16.01 -14.83
CA VAL A 162 25.92 -16.97 -14.70
C VAL A 162 25.02 -16.86 -15.94
N THR A 163 24.28 -17.91 -16.29
CA THR A 163 23.38 -17.90 -17.47
C THR A 163 22.01 -17.33 -17.15
N CYS A 164 21.58 -17.45 -15.90
CA CYS A 164 20.32 -16.92 -15.40
C CYS A 164 20.29 -15.39 -15.38
N PHE A 165 19.08 -14.82 -15.36
CA PHE A 165 18.91 -13.38 -15.25
C PHE A 165 19.30 -12.90 -13.85
N VAL A 166 20.11 -11.84 -13.76
CA VAL A 166 20.51 -11.23 -12.48
C VAL A 166 20.11 -9.77 -12.47
N ASN A 167 19.54 -9.31 -11.36
CA ASN A 167 19.19 -7.91 -11.20
C ASN A 167 19.24 -7.44 -9.75
N ALA A 168 19.70 -6.20 -9.54
CA ALA A 168 19.68 -5.53 -8.26
C ALA A 168 18.69 -4.36 -8.21
N ASN A 169 18.07 -4.20 -7.04
CA ASN A 169 17.19 -3.10 -6.70
C ASN A 169 17.50 -2.56 -5.30
N PHE A 170 17.38 -1.24 -5.16
CA PHE A 170 17.43 -0.57 -3.87
C PHE A 170 16.08 0.04 -3.55
N PHE A 171 15.60 -0.24 -2.36
CA PHE A 171 14.31 0.21 -1.85
C PHE A 171 14.57 1.08 -0.63
N ASP A 172 14.45 2.40 -0.82
CA ASP A 172 14.38 3.34 0.29
C ASP A 172 13.02 3.26 1.02
N LEU A 173 12.87 4.04 2.09
CA LEU A 173 11.64 4.06 2.87
C LEU A 173 10.42 4.44 2.02
N SER A 174 10.56 5.36 1.06
CA SER A 174 9.44 5.72 0.18
C SER A 174 9.06 4.57 -0.74
N SER A 175 10.04 3.85 -1.28
CA SER A 175 9.80 2.68 -2.12
C SER A 175 9.20 1.53 -1.29
N LEU A 176 9.63 1.37 -0.05
CA LEU A 176 9.09 0.40 0.88
C LEU A 176 7.65 0.71 1.30
N TYR A 177 7.32 2.00 1.47
CA TYR A 177 5.94 2.45 1.70
C TYR A 177 5.04 2.02 0.54
N ASP A 178 5.48 2.26 -0.70
CA ASP A 178 4.74 1.91 -1.90
C ASP A 178 4.61 0.38 -2.07
N LEU A 179 5.62 -0.38 -1.64
CA LEU A 179 5.54 -1.85 -1.61
C LEU A 179 4.58 -2.35 -0.52
N TYR A 180 4.51 -1.69 0.62
CA TYR A 180 3.70 -2.15 1.74
C TYR A 180 2.21 -1.82 1.57
N TYR A 181 1.91 -0.60 1.15
CA TYR A 181 0.54 -0.09 1.00
C TYR A 181 0.00 -0.12 -0.44
N GLY A 182 0.87 -0.32 -1.42
CA GLY A 182 0.56 -0.14 -2.84
C GLY A 182 0.68 1.32 -3.29
N LYS A 183 0.87 1.51 -4.60
CA LYS A 183 0.86 2.86 -5.21
C LYS A 183 -0.56 3.37 -5.41
N ASN A 184 -0.93 4.40 -4.65
CA ASN A 184 -2.16 5.16 -4.88
C ASN A 184 -1.94 6.12 -6.05
N TYR A 185 -2.27 5.68 -7.26
CA TYR A 185 -2.39 6.57 -8.41
C TYR A 185 -3.69 7.37 -8.29
N SER A 186 -3.61 8.69 -8.37
CA SER A 186 -4.81 9.53 -8.22
C SER A 186 -5.76 9.31 -9.40
N SER A 187 -7.06 9.20 -9.10
CA SER A 187 -8.12 9.02 -10.10
C SER A 187 -8.27 10.18 -11.07
N ASP A 188 -7.82 11.38 -10.68
CA ASP A 188 -8.19 12.62 -11.37
C ASP A 188 -7.06 13.18 -12.24
N ILE A 189 -5.95 12.45 -12.38
CA ILE A 189 -4.85 12.88 -13.24
C ILE A 189 -5.20 12.54 -14.68
N SER A 190 -5.59 13.54 -15.46
CA SER A 190 -5.66 13.40 -16.91
C SER A 190 -4.24 13.24 -17.47
N PHE A 191 -4.00 12.18 -18.24
CA PHE A 191 -2.71 11.93 -18.87
C PHE A 191 -2.87 11.76 -20.37
N THR A 192 -2.35 12.71 -21.14
CA THR A 192 -2.21 12.55 -22.59
C THR A 192 -0.78 12.19 -22.93
N TYR A 193 -0.58 11.06 -23.63
CA TYR A 193 0.72 10.66 -24.14
C TYR A 193 0.77 10.77 -25.66
N LYS A 194 1.86 11.33 -26.20
CA LYS A 194 2.08 11.53 -27.64
C LYS A 194 2.84 10.34 -28.21
N LEU A 195 2.13 9.26 -28.54
CA LEU A 195 2.73 8.01 -29.02
C LEU A 195 3.30 8.18 -30.44
N GLY A 196 4.59 7.93 -30.64
CA GLY A 196 5.22 7.96 -31.96
C GLY A 196 5.13 6.63 -32.73
N THR A 197 4.59 6.63 -33.95
CA THR A 197 4.49 5.45 -34.83
C THR A 197 5.09 5.71 -36.23
N VAL A 198 5.27 4.67 -37.04
CA VAL A 198 5.88 4.74 -38.38
C VAL A 198 4.84 5.12 -39.45
N ASN A 199 5.29 5.67 -40.58
CA ASN A 199 4.60 6.82 -41.17
C ASN A 199 3.57 6.57 -42.29
N LYS A 200 3.26 5.33 -42.75
CA LYS A 200 2.36 5.18 -43.93
C LYS A 200 1.38 4.00 -43.98
N GLY A 201 1.21 3.18 -42.95
CA GLY A 201 0.23 2.09 -43.04
C GLY A 201 0.10 1.23 -41.80
N THR A 202 0.19 1.84 -40.62
CA THR A 202 0.58 1.10 -39.41
C THR A 202 -0.34 1.33 -38.22
N PHE A 203 -1.52 1.89 -38.46
CA PHE A 203 -2.69 1.67 -37.61
C PHE A 203 -3.87 1.34 -38.50
N ALA A 204 -4.44 0.16 -38.30
CA ALA A 204 -5.67 -0.28 -38.95
C ALA A 204 -6.85 0.07 -38.07
N SER A 205 -7.73 0.99 -38.51
CA SER A 205 -9.04 1.17 -37.87
C SER A 205 -9.97 0.04 -38.33
N LEU A 206 -10.42 -0.80 -37.40
CA LEU A 206 -11.35 -1.89 -37.73
C LEU A 206 -12.66 -1.38 -38.35
N ARG A 207 -13.07 -0.16 -38.00
CA ARG A 207 -14.32 0.44 -38.48
C ARG A 207 -14.13 1.11 -39.84
N GLU A 208 -13.15 2.01 -39.96
CA GLU A 208 -12.97 2.81 -41.18
C GLU A 208 -12.40 2.00 -42.34
N GLU A 209 -11.47 1.07 -42.06
CA GLU A 209 -10.76 0.33 -43.12
C GLU A 209 -11.39 -1.01 -43.44
N TYR A 210 -12.04 -1.65 -42.46
CA TYR A 210 -12.53 -3.03 -42.58
C TYR A 210 -14.05 -3.18 -42.41
N GLY A 211 -14.78 -2.09 -42.14
CA GLY A 211 -16.24 -2.10 -42.02
C GLY A 211 -16.77 -3.00 -40.89
N VAL A 212 -15.95 -3.29 -39.86
CA VAL A 212 -16.37 -4.10 -38.73
C VAL A 212 -17.35 -3.29 -37.88
N GLU A 213 -18.60 -3.73 -37.84
CA GLU A 213 -19.62 -3.15 -36.96
C GLU A 213 -19.33 -3.52 -35.50
N GLY A 214 -19.14 -2.51 -34.66
CA GLY A 214 -18.88 -2.65 -33.22
C GLY A 214 -19.09 -1.33 -32.50
N LEU A 215 -19.46 -1.39 -31.22
CA LEU A 215 -19.73 -0.22 -30.37
C LEU A 215 -18.49 0.66 -30.12
N PHE A 216 -17.28 0.07 -30.14
CA PHE A 216 -16.03 0.74 -29.75
C PHE A 216 -14.99 0.68 -30.86
N GLU A 217 -14.25 1.77 -31.01
CA GLU A 217 -13.19 1.87 -32.02
C GLU A 217 -11.91 1.17 -31.55
N ALA A 218 -11.19 0.54 -32.49
CA ALA A 218 -9.98 -0.22 -32.20
C ALA A 218 -8.92 0.02 -33.28
N TYR A 219 -7.67 0.19 -32.83
CA TYR A 219 -6.50 0.51 -33.64
C TYR A 219 -5.36 -0.47 -33.38
N TYR A 220 -4.73 -0.99 -34.43
CA TYR A 220 -3.54 -1.84 -34.34
C TYR A 220 -2.27 -1.07 -34.72
N ILE A 221 -1.55 -0.55 -33.72
CA ILE A 221 -0.43 0.39 -33.88
C ILE A 221 0.91 -0.36 -33.79
N ILE A 222 1.85 -0.14 -34.70
CA ILE A 222 3.25 -0.57 -34.51
C ILE A 222 4.08 0.62 -34.05
N THR A 223 4.77 0.50 -32.93
CA THR A 223 5.54 1.58 -32.30
C THR A 223 6.92 1.11 -31.86
N PRO A 224 7.95 1.98 -31.85
CA PRO A 224 9.23 1.64 -31.21
C PRO A 224 9.03 1.29 -29.72
N VAL A 225 9.78 0.31 -29.20
CA VAL A 225 9.73 -0.06 -27.77
C VAL A 225 10.15 1.09 -26.85
N TYR A 226 10.98 2.00 -27.36
CA TYR A 226 11.36 3.22 -26.64
C TYR A 226 10.15 4.11 -26.32
N GLU A 227 9.14 4.17 -27.19
CA GLU A 227 7.92 4.93 -26.92
C GLU A 227 7.13 4.36 -25.75
N ILE A 228 7.11 3.04 -25.59
CA ILE A 228 6.48 2.38 -24.46
C ILE A 228 7.24 2.69 -23.18
N TYR A 229 8.58 2.59 -23.20
CA TYR A 229 9.40 2.98 -22.07
C TYR A 229 9.18 4.44 -21.65
N LYS A 230 9.15 5.36 -22.62
CA LYS A 230 8.93 6.78 -22.37
C LYS A 230 7.53 7.06 -21.81
N MET A 231 6.50 6.38 -22.33
CA MET A 231 5.13 6.46 -21.79
C MET A 231 5.08 6.09 -20.31
N LEU A 232 5.77 5.02 -19.89
CA LEU A 232 5.84 4.60 -18.49
C LEU A 232 6.52 5.66 -17.62
N LEU A 233 7.67 6.21 -18.07
CA LEU A 233 8.39 7.24 -17.31
C LEU A 233 7.56 8.52 -17.15
N GLU A 234 6.87 8.96 -18.20
CA GLU A 234 6.03 10.16 -18.14
C GLU A 234 4.80 9.94 -17.25
N ALA A 235 4.20 8.75 -17.30
CA ALA A 235 3.11 8.38 -16.39
C ALA A 235 3.57 8.38 -14.93
N GLU A 236 4.72 7.77 -14.62
CA GLU A 236 5.30 7.74 -13.27
C GLU A 236 5.62 9.14 -12.75
N LYS A 237 6.25 9.99 -13.57
CA LYS A 237 6.52 11.40 -13.23
C LYS A 237 5.24 12.18 -12.92
N LYS A 238 4.15 11.87 -13.61
CA LYS A 238 2.84 12.50 -13.38
C LYS A 238 2.03 11.84 -12.27
N GLY A 239 2.47 10.71 -11.71
CA GLY A 239 1.67 9.93 -10.75
C GLY A 239 0.42 9.29 -11.36
N TYR A 240 0.43 9.05 -12.67
CA TYR A 240 -0.68 8.45 -13.42
C TYR A 240 -0.60 6.92 -13.46
N SER A 241 -1.74 6.24 -13.26
CA SER A 241 -1.83 4.77 -13.32
C SER A 241 -1.87 4.29 -14.75
N ILE A 242 -0.71 3.97 -15.31
CA ILE A 242 -0.61 3.47 -16.69
C ILE A 242 -1.10 2.03 -16.83
N PHE A 243 -1.11 1.26 -15.75
CA PHE A 243 -1.67 -0.09 -15.71
C PHE A 243 -3.10 -0.05 -15.16
N GLU A 244 -3.91 -1.01 -15.57
CA GLU A 244 -5.25 -1.19 -15.03
C GLU A 244 -5.22 -1.45 -13.51
N ARG A 245 -6.24 -0.96 -12.77
CA ARG A 245 -6.28 -0.96 -11.28
C ARG A 245 -6.38 -2.34 -10.61
N ASN A 246 -6.18 -3.43 -11.34
CA ASN A 246 -5.95 -4.74 -10.74
C ASN A 246 -4.49 -4.84 -10.27
N ILE A 247 -4.23 -4.23 -9.11
CA ILE A 247 -2.90 -4.04 -8.48
C ILE A 247 -2.30 -5.34 -7.89
N ARG A 248 -2.64 -6.51 -8.44
CA ARG A 248 -1.77 -7.69 -8.24
C ARG A 248 -0.39 -7.48 -8.91
N GLU A 249 -0.32 -6.58 -9.89
CA GLU A 249 0.81 -6.49 -10.82
C GLU A 249 2.07 -5.82 -10.23
N TYR A 250 1.95 -4.89 -9.27
CA TYR A 250 3.13 -4.15 -8.78
C TYR A 250 4.01 -4.95 -7.81
N LEU A 251 3.42 -5.84 -7.01
CA LEU A 251 4.12 -6.60 -5.96
C LEU A 251 4.36 -8.06 -6.30
N GLY A 252 3.51 -8.67 -7.12
CA GLY A 252 3.59 -10.12 -7.41
C GLY A 252 4.29 -10.48 -8.71
N LYS A 253 4.35 -9.57 -9.69
CA LYS A 253 4.96 -9.83 -11.00
C LYS A 253 5.52 -8.55 -11.65
N ASN A 254 6.64 -8.07 -11.10
CA ASN A 254 7.80 -7.76 -11.94
C ASN A 254 8.32 -9.06 -12.62
N SER A 255 7.43 -9.96 -13.07
CA SER A 255 7.82 -11.16 -13.80
C SER A 255 8.21 -10.70 -15.18
N VAL A 256 9.40 -10.14 -15.21
CA VAL A 256 10.21 -9.98 -16.39
C VAL A 256 10.29 -11.36 -17.00
N ASN A 257 9.88 -11.45 -18.26
CA ASN A 257 10.08 -12.67 -19.03
C ASN A 257 11.54 -12.65 -19.50
N ASN A 258 12.33 -13.64 -19.04
CA ASN A 258 13.76 -13.73 -19.38
C ASN A 258 13.99 -13.81 -20.87
N GLY A 259 13.14 -14.52 -21.62
CA GLY A 259 13.22 -14.57 -23.08
C GLY A 259 13.01 -13.19 -23.72
N ILE A 260 12.06 -12.40 -23.22
CA ILE A 260 11.83 -11.02 -23.67
C ILE A 260 13.06 -10.15 -23.37
N VAL A 261 13.64 -10.26 -22.16
CA VAL A 261 14.84 -9.51 -21.78
C VAL A 261 16.07 -9.91 -22.59
N GLN A 262 16.33 -11.21 -22.72
CA GLN A 262 17.44 -11.72 -23.54
C GLN A 262 17.31 -11.26 -24.98
N THR A 263 16.09 -11.28 -25.55
CA THR A 263 15.81 -10.74 -26.89
C THR A 263 16.17 -9.26 -26.97
N LEU A 264 15.72 -8.44 -26.01
CA LEU A 264 15.98 -7.00 -26.00
C LEU A 264 17.47 -6.68 -25.80
N MET A 265 18.15 -7.39 -24.91
CA MET A 265 19.58 -7.19 -24.65
C MET A 265 20.46 -7.65 -25.81
N SER A 266 20.06 -8.68 -26.55
CA SER A 266 20.79 -9.16 -27.73
C SER A 266 20.72 -8.17 -28.89
N LYS A 267 21.88 -7.69 -29.36
CA LYS A 267 21.96 -6.78 -30.52
C LYS A 267 21.49 -7.42 -31.83
N SER A 268 21.67 -8.73 -31.99
CA SER A 268 21.23 -9.44 -33.19
C SER A 268 19.73 -9.76 -33.16
N GLU A 269 19.20 -10.13 -31.99
CA GLU A 269 17.82 -10.61 -31.85
C GLU A 269 16.80 -9.51 -31.62
N ARG A 270 17.16 -8.37 -31.00
CA ARG A 270 16.20 -7.31 -30.67
C ARG A 270 15.45 -6.77 -31.87
N LYS A 271 16.02 -6.83 -33.08
CA LYS A 271 15.32 -6.44 -34.33
C LYS A 271 14.09 -7.31 -34.63
N ASN A 272 14.05 -8.53 -34.10
CA ASN A 272 12.95 -9.48 -34.26
C ASN A 272 11.90 -9.39 -33.14
N PHE A 273 12.07 -8.47 -32.17
CA PHE A 273 11.24 -8.37 -30.97
C PHE A 273 9.73 -8.35 -31.27
N MET A 274 9.32 -7.63 -32.31
CA MET A 274 7.92 -7.54 -32.74
C MET A 274 7.32 -8.91 -33.09
N TYR A 275 8.11 -9.81 -33.66
CA TYR A 275 7.68 -11.14 -34.08
C TYR A 275 7.65 -12.14 -32.92
N TYR A 276 8.44 -11.92 -31.87
CA TYR A 276 8.53 -12.82 -30.72
C TYR A 276 7.50 -12.52 -29.62
N ASN A 277 6.83 -11.35 -29.67
CA ASN A 277 5.91 -10.89 -28.64
C ASN A 277 4.48 -10.77 -29.17
N ASN A 278 3.49 -11.12 -28.34
CA ASN A 278 2.06 -11.03 -28.68
C ASN A 278 1.51 -9.59 -28.72
N GLY A 279 2.32 -8.59 -28.37
CA GLY A 279 1.94 -7.18 -28.33
C GLY A 279 1.40 -6.72 -26.97
N ILE A 280 0.87 -5.50 -26.95
CA ILE A 280 0.36 -4.81 -25.75
C ILE A 280 -1.08 -4.36 -26.04
N THR A 281 -2.01 -4.55 -25.10
CA THR A 281 -3.36 -4.01 -25.23
C THR A 281 -3.52 -2.79 -24.35
N VAL A 282 -3.94 -1.67 -24.97
CA VAL A 282 -4.16 -0.38 -24.33
C VAL A 282 -5.63 0.01 -24.52
N ILE A 283 -6.24 0.56 -23.48
CA ILE A 283 -7.53 1.25 -23.54
C ILE A 283 -7.25 2.74 -23.38
N CYS A 284 -7.91 3.60 -24.14
CA CYS A 284 -7.81 5.05 -23.99
C CYS A 284 -9.19 5.69 -24.17
N LYS A 285 -9.32 6.91 -23.66
CA LYS A 285 -10.57 7.68 -23.80
C LYS A 285 -10.76 8.18 -25.22
N GLU A 286 -9.70 8.67 -25.84
CA GLU A 286 -9.71 9.25 -27.18
C GLU A 286 -8.33 9.12 -27.82
N ILE A 287 -8.28 8.95 -29.15
CA ILE A 287 -7.08 9.18 -29.95
C ILE A 287 -7.28 10.48 -30.73
N LYS A 288 -6.51 11.52 -30.41
CA LYS A 288 -6.62 12.81 -31.08
C LYS A 288 -6.01 12.76 -32.48
N SER A 289 -6.35 13.75 -33.31
CA SER A 289 -5.86 13.85 -34.68
C SER A 289 -4.34 13.70 -34.76
N SER A 290 -3.91 12.75 -35.60
CA SER A 290 -2.49 12.45 -35.77
C SER A 290 -1.76 13.59 -36.49
N TYR A 291 -0.49 13.83 -36.17
CA TYR A 291 0.34 14.79 -36.88
C TYR A 291 1.76 14.27 -37.11
N GLN A 292 2.49 14.88 -38.03
CA GLN A 292 3.87 14.51 -38.34
C GLN A 292 4.85 15.19 -37.37
N ASP A 293 5.69 14.41 -36.69
CA ASP A 293 6.92 14.93 -36.08
C ASP A 293 8.04 14.95 -37.12
N THR A 294 8.42 16.15 -37.56
CA THR A 294 9.46 16.38 -38.58
C THR A 294 10.87 16.07 -38.07
N HIS A 295 11.10 16.13 -36.75
CA HIS A 295 12.41 15.87 -36.15
C HIS A 295 12.66 14.37 -36.00
N ARG A 296 11.69 13.63 -35.48
CA ARG A 296 11.81 12.18 -35.23
C ARG A 296 11.39 11.33 -36.43
N LYS A 297 10.78 11.94 -37.46
CA LYS A 297 10.19 11.27 -38.64
C LYS A 297 9.13 10.23 -38.26
N LEU A 298 8.46 10.45 -37.13
CA LEU A 298 7.36 9.62 -36.62
C LEU A 298 6.03 10.33 -36.84
N ARG A 299 4.97 9.56 -37.05
CA ARG A 299 3.58 10.03 -36.93
C ARG A 299 3.20 9.97 -35.46
N ILE A 300 2.70 11.07 -34.91
CA ILE A 300 2.30 11.14 -33.51
C ILE A 300 0.80 10.86 -33.39
N LEU A 301 0.45 9.96 -32.48
CA LEU A 301 -0.92 9.62 -32.08
C LEU A 301 -1.10 10.01 -30.60
N PRO A 302 -1.73 11.17 -30.30
CA PRO A 302 -1.98 11.55 -28.92
C PRO A 302 -3.10 10.69 -28.33
N LEU A 303 -2.78 9.88 -27.32
CA LEU A 303 -3.71 9.05 -26.57
C LEU A 303 -4.14 9.78 -25.30
N GLU A 304 -5.44 9.97 -25.09
CA GLU A 304 -6.00 10.52 -23.85
C GLU A 304 -6.31 9.40 -22.86
N ASN A 305 -5.76 9.51 -21.65
CA ASN A 305 -5.87 8.54 -20.55
C ASN A 305 -5.61 7.08 -20.99
N PRO A 306 -4.42 6.77 -21.55
CA PRO A 306 -4.08 5.40 -21.91
C PRO A 306 -3.96 4.51 -20.66
N GLN A 307 -4.44 3.27 -20.73
CA GLN A 307 -4.32 2.26 -19.68
C GLN A 307 -3.97 0.91 -20.30
N ILE A 308 -2.92 0.27 -19.81
CA ILE A 308 -2.46 -1.04 -20.26
C ILE A 308 -3.28 -2.10 -19.53
N VAL A 309 -4.01 -2.92 -20.29
CA VAL A 309 -4.86 -4.01 -19.77
C VAL A 309 -4.32 -5.40 -20.09
N ASN A 310 -3.30 -5.49 -20.95
CA ASN A 310 -2.56 -6.72 -21.24
C ASN A 310 -1.16 -6.39 -21.77
N GLY A 311 -0.20 -7.26 -21.50
CA GLY A 311 1.21 -7.07 -21.88
C GLY A 311 2.10 -6.57 -20.74
N CYS A 312 1.66 -6.69 -19.48
CA CYS A 312 2.42 -6.23 -18.32
C CYS A 312 3.86 -6.81 -18.28
N GLN A 313 4.03 -8.12 -18.55
CA GLN A 313 5.37 -8.72 -18.63
C GLN A 313 6.25 -8.11 -19.72
N THR A 314 5.70 -7.87 -20.93
CA THR A 314 6.41 -7.24 -22.05
C THR A 314 6.82 -5.82 -21.68
N VAL A 315 5.89 -5.03 -21.15
CA VAL A 315 6.09 -3.62 -20.78
C VAL A 315 7.11 -3.50 -19.65
N SER A 316 7.01 -4.36 -18.63
CA SER A 316 7.95 -4.42 -17.51
C SER A 316 9.34 -4.87 -17.96
N SER A 317 9.46 -5.89 -18.84
CA SER A 317 10.73 -6.29 -19.44
C SER A 317 11.35 -5.16 -20.30
N ILE A 318 10.54 -4.43 -21.08
CA ILE A 318 11.00 -3.24 -21.84
C ILE A 318 11.56 -2.20 -20.88
N LYS A 319 10.80 -1.84 -19.83
CA LYS A 319 11.24 -0.87 -18.83
C LYS A 319 12.56 -1.30 -18.19
N LYS A 320 12.64 -2.57 -17.79
CA LYS A 320 13.79 -3.16 -17.11
C LYS A 320 15.07 -3.11 -17.94
N VAL A 321 14.97 -3.34 -19.24
CA VAL A 321 16.15 -3.27 -20.12
C VAL A 321 16.51 -1.82 -20.39
N LEU A 322 15.53 -1.00 -20.78
CA LEU A 322 15.81 0.38 -21.24
C LEU A 322 16.20 1.33 -20.10
N GLU A 323 15.76 1.10 -18.85
CA GLU A 323 16.20 1.90 -17.68
C GLU A 323 17.71 1.85 -17.46
N ASN A 324 18.32 0.72 -17.84
CA ASN A 324 19.75 0.48 -17.70
C ASN A 324 20.56 0.96 -18.90
N VAL A 325 19.93 1.42 -19.99
CA VAL A 325 20.63 1.91 -21.19
C VAL A 325 20.79 3.44 -21.13
N THR A 326 21.95 3.97 -21.52
CA THR A 326 22.23 5.43 -21.46
C THR A 326 21.60 6.19 -22.62
N ASN A 327 21.66 5.65 -23.84
CA ASN A 327 21.10 6.27 -25.04
C ASN A 327 19.99 5.39 -25.66
N ALA A 328 18.99 5.05 -24.85
CA ALA A 328 17.96 4.07 -25.20
C ALA A 328 17.16 4.46 -26.44
N GLU A 329 16.94 5.76 -26.68
CA GLU A 329 16.20 6.26 -27.85
C GLU A 329 16.88 5.85 -29.15
N GLU A 330 18.18 6.12 -29.28
CA GLU A 330 18.93 5.84 -30.50
C GLU A 330 19.19 4.33 -30.66
N GLU A 331 19.51 3.63 -29.55
CA GLU A 331 19.85 2.21 -29.59
C GLU A 331 18.64 1.30 -29.91
N TYR A 332 17.43 1.71 -29.53
CA TYR A 332 16.20 0.93 -29.73
C TYR A 332 15.23 1.57 -30.75
N LYS A 333 15.67 2.56 -31.54
CA LYS A 333 14.84 3.26 -32.53
C LYS A 333 14.19 2.33 -33.58
N ASN A 334 14.84 1.20 -33.87
CA ASN A 334 14.39 0.21 -34.87
C ASN A 334 13.89 -1.09 -34.23
N VAL A 335 13.53 -1.07 -32.95
CA VAL A 335 12.97 -2.21 -32.23
C VAL A 335 11.51 -1.92 -31.96
N TYR A 336 10.61 -2.73 -32.50
CA TYR A 336 9.17 -2.41 -32.55
C TYR A 336 8.33 -3.39 -31.75
N VAL A 337 7.16 -2.94 -31.30
CA VAL A 337 6.12 -3.74 -30.64
C VAL A 337 4.75 -3.35 -31.19
N MET A 338 3.83 -4.32 -31.26
CA MET A 338 2.46 -4.11 -31.69
C MET A 338 1.57 -3.71 -30.49
N LEU A 339 0.75 -2.69 -30.67
CA LEU A 339 -0.24 -2.20 -29.71
C LEU A 339 -1.64 -2.38 -30.29
N LYS A 340 -2.52 -3.05 -29.55
CA LYS A 340 -3.96 -3.02 -29.78
C LYS A 340 -4.55 -1.94 -28.88
N THR A 341 -4.99 -0.82 -29.46
CA THR A 341 -5.54 0.32 -28.72
C THR A 341 -7.05 0.39 -28.92
N LEU A 342 -7.82 0.34 -27.84
CA LEU A 342 -9.27 0.44 -27.83
C LEU A 342 -9.70 1.83 -27.33
N VAL A 343 -10.67 2.45 -28.00
CA VAL A 343 -11.23 3.75 -27.62
C VAL A 343 -12.55 3.55 -26.89
N ILE A 344 -12.61 3.98 -25.63
CA ILE A 344 -13.80 3.94 -24.78
C ILE A 344 -14.00 5.35 -24.21
N ASP A 345 -14.91 6.09 -24.83
CA ASP A 345 -15.14 7.53 -24.62
C ASP A 345 -15.82 7.87 -23.28
N ASN A 346 -16.68 6.99 -22.76
CA ASN A 346 -17.36 7.17 -21.48
C ASN A 346 -17.45 5.87 -20.65
N PRO A 347 -16.54 5.65 -19.68
CA PRO A 347 -16.55 4.47 -18.82
C PRO A 347 -17.69 4.45 -17.78
N GLU A 348 -18.47 5.54 -17.63
CA GLU A 348 -19.63 5.56 -16.73
C GLU A 348 -20.92 5.03 -17.36
N ASP A 349 -20.98 4.95 -18.69
CA ASP A 349 -22.08 4.28 -19.37
C ASP A 349 -22.06 2.76 -19.07
N LEU A 350 -23.24 2.18 -18.88
CA LEU A 350 -23.39 0.79 -18.45
C LEU A 350 -22.85 -0.19 -19.50
N GLU A 351 -23.05 0.08 -20.80
CA GLU A 351 -22.52 -0.75 -21.88
C GLU A 351 -21.00 -0.63 -21.99
N SER A 352 -20.46 0.59 -21.93
CA SER A 352 -19.01 0.85 -21.91
C SER A 352 -18.31 0.17 -20.75
N LYS A 353 -18.88 0.24 -19.54
CA LYS A 353 -18.34 -0.43 -18.36
C LYS A 353 -18.39 -1.96 -18.49
N THR A 354 -19.45 -2.49 -19.10
CA THR A 354 -19.62 -3.93 -19.34
C THR A 354 -18.62 -4.44 -20.36
N PHE A 355 -18.44 -3.72 -21.48
CA PHE A 355 -17.46 -4.01 -22.50
C PHE A 355 -16.02 -3.91 -21.97
N TYR A 356 -15.69 -2.84 -21.24
CA TYR A 356 -14.41 -2.68 -20.55
C TYR A 356 -14.09 -3.89 -19.67
N ASN A 357 -15.02 -4.27 -18.77
CA ASN A 357 -14.83 -5.42 -17.89
C ASN A 357 -14.66 -6.74 -18.66
N ASN A 358 -15.38 -6.90 -19.78
CA ASN A 358 -15.27 -8.07 -20.64
C ASN A 358 -13.92 -8.10 -21.37
N VAL A 359 -13.45 -6.97 -21.91
CA VAL A 359 -12.12 -6.87 -22.54
C VAL A 359 -11.04 -7.27 -21.53
N VAL A 360 -11.06 -6.69 -20.33
CA VAL A 360 -10.13 -7.06 -19.25
C VAL A 360 -10.23 -8.56 -18.94
N LYS A 361 -11.45 -9.07 -18.72
CA LYS A 361 -11.69 -10.49 -18.40
C LYS A 361 -11.21 -11.45 -19.48
N PHE A 362 -11.53 -11.21 -20.75
CA PHE A 362 -11.23 -12.12 -21.85
C PHE A 362 -9.77 -12.03 -22.30
N THR A 363 -9.18 -10.84 -22.27
CA THR A 363 -7.76 -10.66 -22.58
C THR A 363 -6.90 -11.30 -21.49
N ASN A 364 -7.36 -11.30 -20.23
CA ASN A 364 -6.69 -11.99 -19.13
C ASN A 364 -6.93 -13.52 -19.11
N LYS A 365 -8.07 -14.00 -19.64
CA LYS A 365 -8.37 -15.46 -19.70
C LYS A 365 -7.49 -16.26 -20.67
N GLN A 366 -6.79 -15.61 -21.60
CA GLN A 366 -5.84 -16.30 -22.49
C GLN A 366 -4.56 -16.78 -21.76
N ASN A 367 -4.30 -16.31 -20.53
CA ASN A 367 -3.29 -16.87 -19.62
C ASN A 367 -3.94 -17.13 -18.26
N ALA A 368 -4.14 -18.40 -17.89
CA ALA A 368 -4.87 -18.76 -16.68
C ALA A 368 -4.23 -18.16 -15.42
N ILE A 369 -4.84 -17.11 -14.87
CA ILE A 369 -4.54 -16.58 -13.54
C ILE A 369 -5.86 -16.49 -12.77
N SER A 370 -5.84 -16.99 -11.53
CA SER A 370 -7.01 -17.17 -10.67
C SER A 370 -7.74 -15.86 -10.33
N GLU A 371 -9.07 -15.94 -10.30
CA GLU A 371 -10.07 -14.86 -10.11
C GLU A 371 -10.08 -14.15 -8.73
N LYS A 372 -8.94 -14.05 -8.03
CA LYS A 372 -8.85 -13.33 -6.74
C LYS A 372 -8.26 -11.92 -6.89
N ALA A 373 -8.78 -11.12 -7.81
CA ALA A 373 -8.34 -9.73 -8.01
C ALA A 373 -9.56 -8.81 -8.11
N PHE A 374 -9.76 -7.94 -7.12
CA PHE A 374 -10.59 -6.76 -7.26
C PHE A 374 -10.06 -5.59 -6.41
N THR A 375 -9.59 -4.57 -7.13
CA THR A 375 -9.34 -3.15 -6.79
C THR A 375 -8.16 -2.78 -5.87
N SER A 376 -7.32 -1.89 -6.42
CA SER A 376 -6.26 -1.10 -5.76
C SER A 376 -6.53 -0.60 -4.33
N ASN A 377 -7.77 -0.16 -4.06
CA ASN A 377 -8.15 0.41 -2.76
C ASN A 377 -8.68 -0.67 -1.80
N MET A 378 -8.96 -1.88 -2.28
CA MET A 378 -9.21 -3.02 -1.40
C MET A 378 -7.89 -3.57 -0.82
N ASP A 379 -6.76 -3.38 -1.50
CA ASP A 379 -5.45 -3.90 -1.03
C ASP A 379 -5.06 -3.31 0.32
N ILE A 380 -5.28 -2.01 0.55
CA ILE A 380 -5.03 -1.40 1.87
C ILE A 380 -5.93 -1.99 2.96
N PHE A 381 -7.21 -2.24 2.68
CA PHE A 381 -8.12 -2.79 3.68
C PHE A 381 -7.87 -4.28 3.94
N TYR A 382 -7.40 -5.04 2.95
CA TYR A 382 -6.94 -6.41 3.17
C TYR A 382 -5.61 -6.46 3.93
N ARG A 383 -4.67 -5.53 3.67
CA ARG A 383 -3.47 -5.35 4.49
C ARG A 383 -3.85 -5.03 5.94
N MET A 384 -4.78 -4.10 6.15
CA MET A 384 -5.37 -3.82 7.47
C MET A 384 -5.97 -5.08 8.10
N GLN A 385 -6.67 -5.92 7.33
CA GLN A 385 -7.26 -7.16 7.83
C GLN A 385 -6.19 -8.14 8.33
N GLU A 386 -5.09 -8.29 7.62
CA GLU A 386 -3.97 -9.14 8.02
C GLU A 386 -3.27 -8.58 9.27
N GLU A 387 -3.01 -7.28 9.31
CA GLU A 387 -2.29 -6.64 10.41
C GLU A 387 -3.14 -6.52 11.70
N PHE A 388 -4.45 -6.38 11.57
CA PHE A 388 -5.38 -6.48 12.70
C PHE A 388 -5.37 -7.90 13.27
N LEU A 389 -5.30 -8.92 12.40
CA LEU A 389 -5.30 -10.31 12.82
C LEU A 389 -4.03 -10.66 13.60
N LYS A 390 -2.87 -10.15 13.18
CA LYS A 390 -1.61 -10.28 13.94
C LYS A 390 -1.70 -9.67 15.34
N ARG A 391 -2.55 -8.66 15.53
CA ARG A 391 -2.83 -7.97 16.81
C ARG A 391 -3.97 -8.59 17.62
N GLY A 392 -4.62 -9.64 17.12
CA GLY A 392 -5.72 -10.33 17.81
C GLY A 392 -7.14 -9.93 17.36
N PHE A 393 -7.28 -9.12 16.32
CA PHE A 393 -8.57 -8.56 15.88
C PHE A 393 -8.96 -9.02 14.49
N VAL A 394 -10.26 -9.23 14.27
CA VAL A 394 -10.81 -9.70 12.99
C VAL A 394 -11.51 -8.55 12.29
N LEU A 395 -10.84 -7.94 11.30
CA LEU A 395 -11.44 -6.89 10.47
C LEU A 395 -12.30 -7.51 9.35
N LEU A 396 -13.57 -7.13 9.26
CA LEU A 396 -14.47 -7.54 8.18
C LEU A 396 -14.46 -6.47 7.08
N VAL A 397 -13.76 -6.75 5.98
CA VAL A 397 -13.67 -5.85 4.81
C VAL A 397 -14.89 -6.03 3.91
N LYS A 398 -15.37 -7.27 3.78
CA LYS A 398 -16.59 -7.62 3.03
C LYS A 398 -17.52 -8.54 3.83
N PRO A 399 -18.83 -8.60 3.50
CA PRO A 399 -19.79 -9.43 4.23
C PRO A 399 -19.41 -10.91 4.31
N SER A 400 -18.77 -11.47 3.27
CA SER A 400 -18.36 -12.88 3.22
C SER A 400 -17.24 -13.22 4.20
N ASP A 401 -16.47 -12.24 4.68
CA ASP A 401 -15.35 -12.47 5.59
C ASP A 401 -15.81 -13.05 6.93
N ASN A 402 -17.04 -12.75 7.33
CA ASN A 402 -17.62 -13.31 8.55
C ASN A 402 -17.67 -14.85 8.49
N ASN A 403 -17.96 -15.43 7.32
CA ASN A 403 -17.95 -16.89 7.15
C ASN A 403 -16.52 -17.43 7.10
N LYS A 404 -15.62 -16.75 6.37
CA LYS A 404 -14.19 -17.09 6.29
C LYS A 404 -13.58 -17.21 7.69
N PHE A 405 -13.74 -16.20 8.54
CA PHE A 405 -13.12 -16.19 9.87
C PHE A 405 -13.83 -17.09 10.89
N LYS A 406 -15.12 -17.37 10.72
CA LYS A 406 -15.80 -18.40 11.52
C LYS A 406 -15.26 -19.80 11.25
N GLU A 407 -14.94 -20.11 10.00
CA GLU A 407 -14.29 -21.37 9.63
C GLU A 407 -12.82 -21.38 10.06
N MET A 408 -12.09 -20.26 9.89
CA MET A 408 -10.69 -20.15 10.32
C MET A 408 -10.52 -20.31 11.84
N PHE A 409 -11.43 -19.74 12.63
CA PHE A 409 -11.46 -19.87 14.08
C PHE A 409 -12.59 -20.81 14.49
N LYS A 410 -12.66 -21.99 13.89
CA LYS A 410 -13.71 -22.96 14.22
C LYS A 410 -13.47 -23.55 15.60
N GLU A 411 -12.22 -23.77 15.96
CA GLU A 411 -11.85 -24.36 17.24
C GLU A 411 -11.95 -23.35 18.38
N LYS A 412 -12.38 -23.82 19.55
CA LYS A 412 -12.50 -22.98 20.74
C LYS A 412 -11.13 -22.43 21.19
N LYS A 413 -10.08 -23.24 21.05
CA LYS A 413 -8.71 -22.87 21.44
C LYS A 413 -8.22 -21.64 20.66
N GLU A 414 -8.40 -21.63 19.35
CA GLU A 414 -7.97 -20.53 18.49
C GLU A 414 -8.68 -19.22 18.84
N LYS A 415 -10.00 -19.27 19.10
CA LYS A 415 -10.76 -18.10 19.57
C LYS A 415 -10.22 -17.55 20.89
N ILE A 416 -9.90 -18.43 21.84
CA ILE A 416 -9.34 -18.03 23.14
C ILE A 416 -7.98 -17.36 22.94
N THR A 417 -7.10 -17.95 22.12
CA THR A 417 -5.79 -17.37 21.80
C THR A 417 -5.93 -15.98 21.19
N GLN A 418 -6.85 -15.78 20.25
CA GLN A 418 -7.09 -14.47 19.65
C GLN A 418 -7.61 -13.44 20.66
N ILE A 419 -8.53 -13.83 21.53
CA ILE A 419 -9.04 -12.96 22.62
C ILE A 419 -7.93 -12.59 23.61
N GLN A 420 -7.03 -13.53 23.94
CA GLN A 420 -5.88 -13.26 24.80
C GLN A 420 -4.91 -12.26 24.16
N LYS A 421 -4.59 -12.45 22.87
CA LYS A 421 -3.78 -11.48 22.09
C LYS A 421 -4.44 -10.09 22.11
N ALA A 422 -5.73 -10.03 21.83
CA ALA A 422 -6.50 -8.78 21.82
C ALA A 422 -6.51 -8.08 23.19
N ASN A 423 -6.75 -8.80 24.29
CA ASN A 423 -6.75 -8.23 25.64
C ASN A 423 -5.37 -7.72 26.06
N LYS A 424 -4.29 -8.43 25.70
CA LYS A 424 -2.92 -7.95 25.90
C LYS A 424 -2.70 -6.63 25.16
N PHE A 425 -3.16 -6.55 23.90
CA PHE A 425 -3.00 -5.36 23.08
C PHE A 425 -3.70 -4.11 23.65
N ILE A 426 -4.87 -4.26 24.29
CA ILE A 426 -5.65 -3.14 24.86
C ILE A 426 -5.54 -3.01 26.38
N GLU A 427 -4.54 -3.63 27.02
CA GLU A 427 -4.48 -3.77 28.48
C GLU A 427 -4.51 -2.43 29.26
N LEU A 428 -4.03 -1.36 28.63
CA LEU A 428 -4.00 -0.01 29.20
C LEU A 428 -5.37 0.71 29.14
N MET A 429 -6.32 0.18 28.36
CA MET A 429 -7.58 0.87 28.03
C MET A 429 -8.75 0.58 28.97
N ASP A 430 -8.53 -0.15 30.07
CA ASP A 430 -9.57 -0.46 31.07
C ASP A 430 -10.85 -1.02 30.42
N PHE A 431 -10.68 -1.95 29.49
CA PHE A 431 -11.73 -2.63 28.75
C PHE A 431 -11.37 -4.11 28.61
N GLU A 432 -12.32 -5.01 28.88
CA GLU A 432 -12.10 -6.45 28.84
C GLU A 432 -12.94 -7.09 27.73
N ILE A 433 -12.27 -7.83 26.85
CA ILE A 433 -12.88 -8.60 25.77
C ILE A 433 -13.11 -10.03 26.26
N THR A 434 -14.38 -10.43 26.33
CA THR A 434 -14.77 -11.76 26.80
C THR A 434 -15.29 -12.67 25.69
N ASN A 435 -15.80 -12.08 24.59
CA ASN A 435 -16.38 -12.86 23.50
C ASN A 435 -15.64 -12.62 22.18
N TYR A 436 -15.63 -13.66 21.33
CA TYR A 436 -15.10 -13.57 19.98
C TYR A 436 -15.79 -12.45 19.15
N LYS A 437 -17.08 -12.19 19.40
CA LYS A 437 -17.79 -11.10 18.70
C LYS A 437 -17.23 -9.71 19.01
N ASP A 438 -16.54 -9.55 20.13
CA ASP A 438 -15.99 -8.25 20.54
C ASP A 438 -14.68 -7.94 19.81
N ILE A 439 -13.92 -8.96 19.37
CA ILE A 439 -12.74 -8.80 18.51
C ILE A 439 -13.08 -8.68 17.01
N VAL A 440 -14.34 -8.89 16.63
CA VAL A 440 -14.80 -8.75 15.24
C VAL A 440 -15.19 -7.31 14.96
N ILE A 441 -14.47 -6.68 14.05
CA ILE A 441 -14.53 -5.25 13.76
C ILE A 441 -15.02 -5.03 12.32
N PRO A 442 -16.19 -4.44 12.09
CA PRO A 442 -16.61 -4.05 10.74
C PRO A 442 -15.76 -2.89 10.21
N LEU A 443 -15.29 -2.96 8.95
CA LEU A 443 -14.53 -1.88 8.32
C LEU A 443 -15.30 -0.55 8.33
N GLU A 444 -16.60 -0.58 8.04
CA GLU A 444 -17.48 0.61 8.10
C GLU A 444 -17.34 1.33 9.45
N LYS A 445 -17.25 0.58 10.56
CA LYS A 445 -17.16 1.17 11.90
C LYS A 445 -15.82 1.86 12.15
N ILE A 446 -14.72 1.25 11.71
CA ILE A 446 -13.38 1.88 11.78
C ILE A 446 -13.38 3.19 11.00
N LEU A 447 -13.92 3.18 9.79
CA LEU A 447 -13.98 4.38 8.95
C LEU A 447 -14.87 5.46 9.55
N GLN A 448 -16.01 5.12 10.15
CA GLN A 448 -16.84 6.09 10.87
C GLN A 448 -16.10 6.70 12.07
N ILE A 449 -15.36 5.91 12.85
CA ILE A 449 -14.60 6.39 14.01
C ILE A 449 -13.46 7.31 13.56
N PHE A 450 -12.76 6.94 12.49
CA PHE A 450 -11.77 7.80 11.87
C PHE A 450 -12.37 9.13 11.42
N LEU A 451 -13.52 9.13 10.73
CA LEU A 451 -14.20 10.37 10.33
C LEU A 451 -14.67 11.21 11.52
N ALA A 452 -15.02 10.57 12.64
CA ALA A 452 -15.36 11.31 13.86
C ALA A 452 -14.14 12.12 14.32
N LEU A 453 -12.96 11.51 14.33
CA LEU A 453 -11.70 12.12 14.74
C LEU A 453 -11.26 13.28 13.82
N ILE A 454 -11.29 13.06 12.51
CA ILE A 454 -10.76 14.05 11.54
C ILE A 454 -11.77 15.11 11.11
N LYS A 455 -13.08 14.85 11.27
CA LYS A 455 -14.16 15.80 10.99
C LYS A 455 -14.93 16.07 12.27
N THR A 456 -16.03 15.38 12.51
CA THR A 456 -16.84 15.50 13.73
C THR A 456 -17.67 14.24 13.96
N GLY A 457 -18.12 14.04 15.20
CA GLY A 457 -19.06 12.96 15.53
C GLY A 457 -20.38 13.04 14.75
N TYR A 458 -20.81 14.23 14.34
CA TYR A 458 -21.97 14.44 13.47
C TYR A 458 -21.76 13.84 12.07
N VAL A 459 -20.61 14.09 11.44
CA VAL A 459 -20.28 13.56 10.11
C VAL A 459 -20.24 12.04 10.16
N ALA A 460 -19.58 11.46 11.17
CA ALA A 460 -19.51 10.01 11.37
C ALA A 460 -20.91 9.36 11.49
N PHE A 461 -21.83 10.02 12.20
CA PHE A 461 -23.19 9.51 12.39
C PHE A 461 -24.06 9.64 11.14
N THR A 462 -24.03 10.80 10.48
CA THR A 462 -24.96 11.11 9.37
C THR A 462 -24.49 10.63 8.01
N LYS A 463 -23.17 10.49 7.79
CA LYS A 463 -22.59 10.10 6.50
C LYS A 463 -22.15 8.64 6.45
N LYS A 464 -22.68 7.78 7.33
CA LYS A 464 -22.30 6.35 7.42
C LYS A 464 -22.32 5.61 6.07
N ASN A 465 -23.32 5.87 5.23
CA ASN A 465 -23.47 5.17 3.94
C ASN A 465 -22.38 5.59 2.93
N LEU A 466 -21.71 6.73 3.14
CA LEU A 466 -20.70 7.25 2.23
C LEU A 466 -19.29 6.73 2.55
N VAL A 467 -19.06 6.16 3.73
CA VAL A 467 -17.71 5.75 4.18
C VAL A 467 -17.12 4.59 3.40
N LEU A 468 -17.92 3.91 2.58
CA LEU A 468 -17.49 2.85 1.66
C LEU A 468 -17.86 3.17 0.19
N THR A 469 -18.42 4.35 -0.08
CA THR A 469 -18.87 4.72 -1.43
C THR A 469 -17.72 5.38 -2.20
N GLN A 470 -17.13 4.63 -3.13
CA GLN A 470 -16.07 5.13 -4.03
C GLN A 470 -16.56 6.26 -4.95
N GLY A 471 -15.67 7.16 -5.36
CA GLY A 471 -16.01 8.31 -6.21
C GLY A 471 -16.68 9.46 -5.45
N LYS A 472 -16.61 9.43 -4.11
CA LYS A 472 -17.09 10.50 -3.24
C LYS A 472 -15.91 11.04 -2.47
N GLU A 473 -15.84 12.37 -2.40
CA GLU A 473 -14.82 13.14 -1.68
C GLU A 473 -14.48 12.53 -0.31
N LEU A 474 -15.50 12.22 0.48
CA LEU A 474 -15.33 11.64 1.82
C LEU A 474 -14.57 10.30 1.82
N PHE A 475 -14.79 9.44 0.83
CA PHE A 475 -14.07 8.18 0.71
C PHE A 475 -12.68 8.36 0.07
N ASP A 476 -12.61 9.10 -1.02
CA ASP A 476 -11.39 9.23 -1.84
C ASP A 476 -10.33 10.12 -1.17
N GLU A 477 -10.74 11.14 -0.41
CA GLU A 477 -9.82 12.02 0.29
C GLU A 477 -9.42 11.50 1.68
N TYR A 478 -10.32 10.77 2.35
CA TYR A 478 -10.11 10.37 3.75
C TYR A 478 -10.10 8.86 3.94
N CYS A 479 -11.21 8.16 3.71
CA CYS A 479 -11.33 6.75 4.10
C CYS A 479 -10.31 5.83 3.40
N SER A 480 -10.08 6.04 2.09
CA SER A 480 -9.09 5.29 1.31
C SER A 480 -7.64 5.60 1.71
N LYS A 481 -7.43 6.71 2.44
CA LYS A 481 -6.13 7.20 2.89
C LYS A 481 -5.95 7.12 4.41
N ILE A 482 -6.74 6.33 5.13
CA ILE A 482 -6.66 6.23 6.60
C ILE A 482 -5.23 5.93 7.12
N HIS A 483 -4.47 5.12 6.40
CA HIS A 483 -3.08 4.76 6.70
C HIS A 483 -2.08 5.93 6.60
N THR A 484 -2.48 7.06 6.00
CA THR A 484 -1.66 8.29 6.00
C THR A 484 -1.87 9.13 7.25
N TYR A 485 -2.85 8.79 8.10
CA TYR A 485 -3.20 9.53 9.31
C TYR A 485 -2.96 8.73 10.60
N LEU A 486 -3.12 7.42 10.55
CA LEU A 486 -3.06 6.54 11.73
C LEU A 486 -2.23 5.29 11.43
N THR A 487 -1.47 4.84 12.42
CA THR A 487 -0.99 3.46 12.47
C THR A 487 -2.13 2.49 12.78
N TYR A 488 -1.96 1.21 12.45
CA TYR A 488 -2.93 0.17 12.79
C TYR A 488 -3.19 0.07 14.28
N ASP A 489 -2.17 0.28 15.11
CA ASP A 489 -2.34 0.30 16.55
C ASP A 489 -3.33 1.37 16.99
N ASN A 490 -3.13 2.60 16.52
CA ASN A 490 -4.00 3.70 16.89
C ASN A 490 -5.40 3.59 16.25
N MET A 491 -5.54 2.96 15.08
CA MET A 491 -6.86 2.60 14.54
C MET A 491 -7.61 1.66 15.49
N ILE A 492 -6.95 0.63 16.01
CA ILE A 492 -7.54 -0.33 16.95
C ILE A 492 -7.83 0.33 18.30
N LYS A 493 -6.87 1.07 18.87
CA LYS A 493 -7.03 1.75 20.16
C LYS A 493 -8.18 2.78 20.10
N LEU A 494 -8.30 3.55 19.02
CA LEU A 494 -9.47 4.43 18.81
C LEU A 494 -10.79 3.66 18.75
N TYR A 495 -10.81 2.48 18.13
CA TYR A 495 -11.99 1.62 18.14
C TYR A 495 -12.37 1.20 19.56
N TYR A 496 -11.40 0.85 20.40
CA TYR A 496 -11.68 0.46 21.79
C TYR A 496 -12.02 1.62 22.71
N LEU A 497 -11.54 2.84 22.42
CA LEU A 497 -12.04 4.07 23.04
C LEU A 497 -13.54 4.22 22.78
N TYR A 498 -13.95 4.07 21.52
CA TYR A 498 -15.37 4.08 21.13
C TYR A 498 -16.16 2.95 21.81
N LYS A 499 -15.64 1.72 21.86
CA LYS A 499 -16.32 0.58 22.48
C LYS A 499 -16.50 0.74 23.99
N LYS A 500 -15.51 1.31 24.69
CA LYS A 500 -15.63 1.65 26.11
C LYS A 500 -16.76 2.68 26.32
N ALA A 501 -16.79 3.73 25.50
CA ALA A 501 -17.86 4.73 25.52
C ALA A 501 -19.24 4.12 25.27
N GLU A 502 -19.38 3.22 24.30
CA GLU A 502 -20.63 2.51 24.00
C GLU A 502 -21.10 1.63 25.16
N SER A 503 -20.16 0.93 25.81
CA SER A 503 -20.44 0.08 26.99
C SER A 503 -20.94 0.92 28.17
N GLU A 504 -20.28 2.04 28.45
CA GLU A 504 -20.67 2.96 29.53
C GLU A 504 -21.96 3.70 29.23
N GLN A 505 -22.19 4.10 27.97
CA GLN A 505 -23.46 4.70 27.54
C GLN A 505 -24.62 3.76 27.84
N LYS A 506 -24.47 2.45 27.59
CA LYS A 506 -25.51 1.46 27.91
C LYS A 506 -25.70 1.28 29.42
N LYS A 507 -24.68 1.56 30.24
CA LYS A 507 -24.74 1.44 31.71
C LYS A 507 -25.21 2.71 32.40
N SER A 508 -25.07 3.87 31.77
CA SER A 508 -25.44 5.16 32.37
C SER A 508 -26.93 5.28 32.67
N ALA A 509 -27.28 6.17 33.60
CA ALA A 509 -28.66 6.39 34.04
C ALA A 509 -29.56 6.90 32.91
N ASP A 510 -29.02 7.73 32.02
CA ASP A 510 -29.74 8.34 30.90
C ASP A 510 -29.70 7.50 29.60
N LYS A 511 -28.90 6.43 29.57
CA LYS A 511 -28.64 5.59 28.39
C LYS A 511 -28.12 6.36 27.16
N ARG A 512 -27.58 7.55 27.37
CA ARG A 512 -27.24 8.53 26.32
C ARG A 512 -25.83 9.10 26.45
N THR A 513 -25.26 9.17 27.66
CA THR A 513 -23.89 9.68 27.87
C THR A 513 -22.93 8.61 28.40
N PRO A 514 -21.65 8.61 27.97
CA PRO A 514 -21.07 9.47 26.92
C PRO A 514 -21.62 9.13 25.52
N ILE A 515 -21.56 10.08 24.58
CA ILE A 515 -21.97 9.85 23.18
C ILE A 515 -20.72 9.37 22.42
N PRO A 516 -20.64 8.10 21.97
CA PRO A 516 -19.37 7.52 21.51
C PRO A 516 -18.71 8.27 20.35
N TYR A 517 -19.47 8.66 19.32
CA TYR A 517 -18.92 9.43 18.19
C TYR A 517 -18.52 10.86 18.59
N TYR A 518 -19.19 11.47 19.57
CA TYR A 518 -18.82 12.80 20.03
C TYR A 518 -17.57 12.75 20.89
N MET A 519 -17.40 11.69 21.69
CA MET A 519 -16.16 11.47 22.44
C MET A 519 -14.94 11.44 21.51
N VAL A 520 -15.01 10.67 20.42
CA VAL A 520 -13.93 10.62 19.41
C VAL A 520 -13.81 11.96 18.67
N GLY A 521 -14.93 12.61 18.35
CA GLY A 521 -14.91 13.93 17.69
C GLY A 521 -14.32 15.04 18.54
N PHE A 522 -14.60 15.07 19.84
CA PHE A 522 -14.04 16.03 20.78
C PHE A 522 -12.57 15.75 21.06
N LEU A 523 -12.15 14.49 21.11
CA LEU A 523 -10.73 14.13 21.05
C LEU A 523 -10.08 14.73 19.80
N GLY A 524 -10.74 14.59 18.64
CA GLY A 524 -10.37 15.30 17.42
C GLY A 524 -10.17 16.79 17.67
N THR A 525 -11.20 17.51 18.14
CA THR A 525 -11.12 18.95 18.46
C THR A 525 -9.91 19.31 19.33
N LEU A 526 -9.63 18.54 20.38
CA LEU A 526 -8.52 18.78 21.31
C LEU A 526 -7.12 18.55 20.72
N ILE A 527 -7.01 17.79 19.62
CA ILE A 527 -5.76 17.61 18.87
C ILE A 527 -5.42 18.86 18.04
N GLY A 528 -6.41 19.71 17.73
CA GLY A 528 -6.18 20.92 16.93
C GLY A 528 -5.97 20.61 15.45
N GLU A 529 -4.86 21.03 14.86
CA GLU A 529 -4.57 20.79 13.44
C GLU A 529 -4.46 19.29 13.15
N LYS A 530 -5.24 18.79 12.18
CA LYS A 530 -5.39 17.35 11.88
C LYS A 530 -4.27 16.81 10.98
N THR A 531 -3.02 17.17 11.26
CA THR A 531 -1.86 16.57 10.61
C THR A 531 -1.65 15.14 11.14
N SER A 532 -1.05 14.26 10.34
CA SER A 532 -0.75 12.89 10.80
C SER A 532 0.19 12.87 12.00
N GLU A 533 1.11 13.84 12.09
CA GLU A 533 2.04 14.02 13.21
C GLU A 533 1.30 14.36 14.49
N ASN A 534 0.46 15.40 14.49
CA ASN A 534 -0.30 15.82 15.67
C ASN A 534 -1.26 14.74 16.14
N ILE A 535 -1.93 14.07 15.21
CA ILE A 535 -2.83 12.96 15.54
C ILE A 535 -2.03 11.85 16.23
N GLN A 536 -0.91 11.43 15.66
CA GLN A 536 -0.17 10.29 16.18
C GLN A 536 0.56 10.59 17.47
N SER A 537 1.18 11.76 17.62
CA SER A 537 1.79 12.19 18.87
C SER A 537 0.75 12.21 20.00
N SER A 538 -0.42 12.81 19.74
CA SER A 538 -1.52 12.89 20.71
C SER A 538 -2.03 11.52 21.14
N LEU A 539 -2.26 10.62 20.17
CA LEU A 539 -2.79 9.28 20.46
C LEU A 539 -1.76 8.38 21.12
N ASN A 540 -0.49 8.47 20.72
CA ASN A 540 0.60 7.73 21.36
C ASN A 540 0.72 8.13 22.84
N ILE A 541 0.67 9.42 23.17
CA ILE A 541 0.66 9.87 24.57
C ILE A 541 -0.59 9.34 25.30
N LEU A 542 -1.77 9.47 24.70
CA LEU A 542 -3.03 9.07 25.33
C LEU A 542 -3.12 7.56 25.61
N PHE A 543 -2.60 6.72 24.73
CA PHE A 543 -2.76 5.27 24.80
C PHE A 543 -1.55 4.51 25.38
N ASN A 544 -0.40 5.15 25.57
CA ASN A 544 0.82 4.47 26.03
C ASN A 544 0.96 4.41 27.56
N ASP A 545 0.11 5.12 28.32
CA ASP A 545 0.08 5.03 29.78
C ASP A 545 -1.35 4.90 30.32
N ARG A 546 -1.55 3.97 31.26
CA ARG A 546 -2.88 3.68 31.82
C ARG A 546 -3.46 4.87 32.61
N LYS A 547 -2.64 5.64 33.34
CA LYS A 547 -3.12 6.80 34.11
C LYS A 547 -3.54 7.92 33.18
N ILE A 548 -2.72 8.21 32.16
CA ILE A 548 -3.05 9.20 31.12
C ILE A 548 -4.34 8.81 30.42
N PHE A 549 -4.46 7.55 29.98
CA PHE A 549 -5.68 7.06 29.34
C PHE A 549 -6.92 7.22 30.23
N LEU A 550 -6.86 6.79 31.49
CA LEU A 550 -8.00 6.86 32.42
C LEU A 550 -8.43 8.30 32.70
N GLU A 551 -7.48 9.22 32.88
CA GLU A 551 -7.79 10.64 33.07
C GLU A 551 -8.34 11.28 31.80
N GLY A 552 -7.71 11.05 30.65
CA GLY A 552 -8.17 11.54 29.35
C GLY A 552 -9.57 11.03 28.99
N TYR A 553 -9.86 9.76 29.28
CA TYR A 553 -11.20 9.19 29.09
C TYR A 553 -12.24 9.87 29.98
N LYS A 554 -11.94 10.08 31.28
CA LYS A 554 -12.83 10.80 32.21
C LYS A 554 -13.08 12.23 31.75
N TYR A 555 -12.03 12.91 31.30
CA TYR A 555 -12.08 14.27 30.77
C TYR A 555 -13.00 14.37 29.54
N LEU A 556 -12.80 13.50 28.53
CA LEU A 556 -13.66 13.45 27.34
C LEU A 556 -15.12 13.11 27.68
N SER A 557 -15.34 12.20 28.65
CA SER A 557 -16.68 11.85 29.14
C SER A 557 -17.37 13.03 29.83
N ALA A 558 -16.61 13.84 30.58
CA ALA A 558 -17.10 15.07 31.20
C ALA A 558 -17.48 16.12 30.15
N ILE A 559 -16.67 16.30 29.10
CA ILE A 559 -17.01 17.19 27.98
C ILE A 559 -18.30 16.74 27.31
N CYS A 560 -18.46 15.43 27.03
CA CYS A 560 -19.69 14.91 26.44
C CYS A 560 -20.95 15.22 27.27
N LYS A 561 -20.85 15.11 28.59
CA LYS A 561 -21.95 15.41 29.51
C LYS A 561 -22.23 16.91 29.58
N SER A 562 -21.17 17.73 29.63
CA SER A 562 -21.26 19.19 29.65
C SER A 562 -21.89 19.71 28.34
N TYR A 563 -21.39 19.25 27.19
CA TYR A 563 -21.90 19.60 25.87
C TYR A 563 -23.39 19.33 25.72
N ARG A 564 -23.85 18.13 26.10
CA ARG A 564 -25.27 17.81 25.99
C ARG A 564 -26.13 18.78 26.79
N ARG A 565 -25.72 19.10 28.02
CA ARG A 565 -26.47 20.02 28.90
C ARG A 565 -26.47 21.44 28.35
N MET A 566 -25.31 21.92 27.87
CA MET A 566 -25.19 23.26 27.29
C MET A 566 -26.03 23.38 26.02
N TYR A 567 -25.96 22.38 25.14
CA TYR A 567 -26.75 22.34 23.92
C TYR A 567 -28.25 22.35 24.25
N GLU A 568 -28.70 21.52 25.19
CA GLU A 568 -30.09 21.46 25.64
C GLU A 568 -30.56 22.81 26.17
N ILE A 569 -29.78 23.49 27.01
CA ILE A 569 -30.11 24.82 27.56
C ILE A 569 -30.21 25.87 26.44
N GLN A 570 -29.23 25.93 25.54
CA GLN A 570 -29.17 26.95 24.49
C GLN A 570 -30.28 26.78 23.45
N HIS A 571 -30.71 25.56 23.18
CA HIS A 571 -31.67 25.25 22.12
C HIS A 571 -33.06 24.86 22.65
N ASN A 572 -33.30 24.95 23.96
CA ASN A 572 -34.59 24.63 24.56
C ASN A 572 -35.69 25.56 24.01
N ALA A 573 -35.39 26.86 23.90
CA ALA A 573 -36.33 27.86 23.38
C ALA A 573 -36.68 27.65 21.90
N GLU A 574 -35.80 27.01 21.15
CA GLU A 574 -35.98 26.68 19.73
C GLU A 574 -36.72 25.34 19.51
N GLY A 575 -37.03 24.59 20.57
CA GLY A 575 -37.65 23.26 20.48
C GLY A 575 -36.74 22.18 19.88
N VAL A 576 -35.44 22.43 19.80
CA VAL A 576 -34.44 21.53 19.17
C VAL A 576 -33.34 21.08 20.14
N GLY A 577 -33.51 21.34 21.44
CA GLY A 577 -32.62 20.89 22.51
C GLY A 577 -32.67 19.37 22.80
N GLU A 578 -33.64 18.66 22.24
CA GLU A 578 -33.78 17.22 22.45
C GLU A 578 -32.62 16.40 21.88
N TYR A 579 -32.19 15.38 22.64
CA TYR A 579 -31.07 14.49 22.29
C TYR A 579 -31.13 13.94 20.86
N HIS A 580 -32.31 13.47 20.42
CA HIS A 580 -32.45 12.81 19.13
C HIS A 580 -32.34 13.78 17.94
N ILE A 581 -32.56 15.07 18.18
CA ILE A 581 -32.38 16.16 17.22
C ILE A 581 -30.93 16.62 17.24
N MET A 582 -30.35 16.81 18.44
CA MET A 582 -28.96 17.21 18.65
C MET A 582 -27.98 16.32 17.90
N ILE A 583 -28.10 14.99 17.99
CA ILE A 583 -27.18 14.06 17.31
C ILE A 583 -27.28 14.07 15.77
N LYS A 584 -28.33 14.70 15.22
CA LYS A 584 -28.57 14.86 13.78
C LYS A 584 -28.26 16.27 13.29
N ARG A 585 -27.63 17.12 14.12
CA ARG A 585 -27.19 18.46 13.76
C ARG A 585 -25.66 18.56 13.83
N PRO A 586 -25.06 19.48 13.04
CA PRO A 586 -23.66 19.85 13.21
C PRO A 586 -23.34 20.19 14.68
N ILE A 587 -22.10 19.93 15.09
CA ILE A 587 -21.64 20.29 16.43
C ILE A 587 -21.73 21.80 16.60
N ASP A 588 -22.35 22.26 17.68
CA ASP A 588 -22.36 23.67 18.05
C ASP A 588 -21.03 24.01 18.74
N GLU A 589 -20.18 24.73 18.01
CA GLU A 589 -18.84 25.11 18.47
C GLU A 589 -18.90 25.96 19.75
N LYS A 590 -19.87 26.86 19.90
CA LYS A 590 -20.01 27.69 21.11
C LYS A 590 -20.36 26.83 22.33
N SER A 591 -21.32 25.92 22.17
CA SER A 591 -21.66 24.95 23.21
C SER A 591 -20.47 24.07 23.58
N LEU A 592 -19.67 23.66 22.59
CA LEU A 592 -18.47 22.84 22.82
C LEU A 592 -17.38 23.62 23.56
N ASP A 593 -17.06 24.84 23.15
CA ASP A 593 -16.03 25.67 23.79
C ASP A 593 -16.39 25.97 25.25
N ILE A 594 -17.64 26.36 25.50
CA ILE A 594 -18.15 26.55 26.87
C ILE A 594 -18.01 25.26 27.67
N SER A 595 -18.29 24.12 27.05
CA SER A 595 -18.22 22.82 27.72
C SER A 595 -16.79 22.41 28.06
N ILE A 596 -15.83 22.68 27.18
CA ILE A 596 -14.41 22.42 27.41
C ILE A 596 -13.93 23.31 28.57
N ASN A 597 -14.21 24.61 28.53
CA ASN A 597 -13.83 25.55 29.59
C ASN A 597 -14.42 25.16 30.94
N ASN A 598 -15.72 24.84 30.99
CA ASN A 598 -16.37 24.38 32.22
C ASN A 598 -15.71 23.11 32.80
N VAL A 599 -15.26 22.19 31.95
CA VAL A 599 -14.58 20.98 32.42
C VAL A 599 -13.16 21.31 32.89
N ASP A 600 -12.45 22.18 32.18
CA ASP A 600 -11.11 22.65 32.57
C ASP A 600 -11.10 23.36 33.93
N ASP A 601 -12.15 24.12 34.26
CA ASP A 601 -12.29 24.86 35.52
C ASP A 601 -12.65 23.98 36.73
N VAL A 602 -13.40 22.90 36.52
CA VAL A 602 -13.99 22.09 37.61
C VAL A 602 -13.08 20.95 38.08
N GLY A 603 -12.12 20.52 37.26
CA GLY A 603 -11.30 19.34 37.52
C GLY A 603 -9.80 19.62 37.69
N VAL A 604 -9.13 18.74 38.45
CA VAL A 604 -7.67 18.64 38.46
C VAL A 604 -7.26 17.64 37.39
N TRP A 605 -6.86 18.15 36.24
CA TRP A 605 -6.47 17.35 35.07
C TRP A 605 -4.95 17.40 34.83
N GLU A 606 -4.16 16.80 35.73
CA GLU A 606 -2.70 16.86 35.67
C GLU A 606 -2.17 16.26 34.36
N TYR A 607 -2.55 15.02 34.05
CA TYR A 607 -2.07 14.31 32.86
C TYR A 607 -2.68 14.86 31.57
N VAL A 608 -3.93 15.33 31.59
CA VAL A 608 -4.55 15.96 30.41
C VAL A 608 -3.91 17.31 30.10
N LYS A 609 -3.54 18.10 31.11
CA LYS A 609 -2.82 19.37 30.90
C LYS A 609 -1.43 19.13 30.30
N GLU A 610 -0.74 18.08 30.74
CA GLU A 610 0.53 17.68 30.13
C GLU A 610 0.32 17.22 28.69
N TRP A 611 -0.66 16.35 28.43
CA TRP A 611 -1.03 15.89 27.09
C TRP A 611 -1.36 17.06 26.13
N LYS A 612 -2.17 18.03 26.57
CA LYS A 612 -2.54 19.21 25.77
C LYS A 612 -1.35 20.11 25.39
N LYS A 613 -0.26 20.14 26.17
CA LYS A 613 0.93 20.95 25.85
C LYS A 613 1.64 20.49 24.57
N TYR A 614 1.45 19.24 24.19
CA TYR A 614 2.03 18.65 22.97
C TYR A 614 1.13 18.85 21.73
N ASN A 615 -0.04 19.47 21.89
CA ASN A 615 -1.04 19.68 20.83
C ASN A 615 -1.12 21.17 20.38
N GLY A 616 -0.09 21.97 20.71
CA GLY A 616 -0.02 23.42 20.48
C GLY A 616 0.76 23.81 19.25
#